data_AF-A0A836X4L1-F1
#
_entry.id   AF-A0A836X4L1-F1
#
_cell.length_a   1.000
_cell.length_b   1.000
_cell.length_c   1.000
_cell.angle_alpha   90.00
_cell.angle_beta   90.00
_cell.angle_gamma   90.00
#
_symmetry.space_group_name_H-M   'P 1'
#
loop_
_entity.id
_entity.type
_entity.pdbx_description
1 polymer ?
#
loop_
_entity_poly.entity_id
_entity_poly.type
_entity_poly.pdbx_seq_one_letter_code
_entity_poly.pdbx_strand_id
1 'polypeptide(L)'
;MLLLLIALFATATDGQFPTDPDPNSLNIEFVGQINLTGEPVADRLPDGTDLYVSGDIALMGDFRGIVHIVDISDPTAMRKIAQVRTPGPALDIKIAGDLAVIGVQQRSTDFGLIVLDISEPENPVELSRLFEQGWNGVHNLFLHRDRAYLAHAGSLGISVVDLTDPRAPVVSGFWLHQDGFSNVVHDVFIQDDLAFISDIASDSGGLVILDLQDPDNPLTLSSLPFAEGLHSAWAVGNYVYCNQEFGGWQRRLYVVDITNPRQPEIVHSFGVRPSPSDAFIGPHNP
;
A
#
# COMPACT_ATOMS: atom_id res chain seq x y z
N MET A 1 15.07 19.18 -5.80
CA MET A 1 13.68 19.21 -5.33
C MET A 1 12.94 18.22 -6.20
N LEU A 2 12.81 16.97 -5.73
CA LEU A 2 12.18 15.90 -6.50
C LEU A 2 10.69 15.97 -6.19
N LEU A 3 9.95 16.71 -7.01
CA LEU A 3 8.49 16.68 -7.00
C LEU A 3 8.10 15.58 -7.97
N LEU A 4 7.70 14.43 -7.43
CA LEU A 4 6.99 13.43 -8.21
C LEU A 4 5.72 13.08 -7.44
N LEU A 5 4.61 13.68 -7.87
CA LEU A 5 3.28 13.14 -7.63
C LEU A 5 2.75 12.71 -9.00
N ILE A 6 2.80 11.41 -9.28
CA ILE A 6 1.96 10.83 -10.33
C ILE A 6 0.58 10.67 -9.70
N ALA A 7 -0.27 11.66 -9.86
CA ALA A 7 -1.65 11.54 -9.41
C ALA A 7 -2.39 10.58 -10.36
N LEU A 8 -2.64 9.36 -9.89
CA LEU A 8 -3.67 8.49 -10.43
C LEU A 8 -5.02 9.05 -9.97
N PHE A 9 -5.64 9.88 -10.81
CA PHE A 9 -7.00 10.34 -10.55
C PHE A 9 -7.98 9.20 -10.85
N ALA A 10 -8.49 8.58 -9.79
CA ALA A 10 -9.73 7.81 -9.86
C ALA A 10 -10.86 8.73 -10.33
N THR A 11 -11.56 8.32 -11.39
CA THR A 11 -12.61 9.12 -12.02
C THR A 11 -13.84 9.21 -11.11
N ALA A 12 -14.20 10.43 -10.70
CA ALA A 12 -15.51 10.71 -10.14
C ALA A 12 -16.58 10.55 -11.25
N THR A 13 -17.74 10.02 -10.88
CA THR A 13 -18.84 9.58 -11.75
C THR A 13 -19.59 10.68 -12.51
N ASP A 14 -19.11 11.92 -12.51
CA ASP A 14 -19.64 12.99 -13.35
C ASP A 14 -18.47 13.74 -13.99
N GLY A 15 -18.30 13.52 -15.30
CA GLY A 15 -17.17 13.96 -16.13
C GLY A 15 -17.04 15.48 -16.32
N GLN A 16 -16.96 16.23 -15.23
CA GLN A 16 -16.38 17.57 -15.18
C GLN A 16 -15.50 17.67 -13.94
N PHE A 17 -14.20 17.40 -14.10
CA PHE A 17 -13.25 18.14 -13.28
C PHE A 17 -13.52 19.62 -13.54
N PRO A 18 -13.63 20.47 -12.51
CA PRO A 18 -13.52 21.89 -12.75
C PRO A 18 -12.25 22.08 -13.57
N THR A 19 -12.36 22.74 -14.72
CA THR A 19 -11.22 23.20 -15.52
C THR A 19 -10.45 24.30 -14.80
N ASP A 20 -10.51 24.31 -13.46
CA ASP A 20 -9.81 25.24 -12.61
C ASP A 20 -8.32 25.01 -12.85
N PRO A 21 -7.64 25.95 -13.52
CA PRO A 21 -6.20 25.85 -13.76
C PRO A 21 -5.41 26.14 -12.48
N ASP A 22 -6.08 26.27 -11.33
CA ASP A 22 -5.48 26.64 -10.06
C ASP A 22 -5.57 25.48 -9.03
N PRO A 23 -4.67 24.47 -9.13
CA PRO A 23 -4.53 23.43 -8.11
C PRO A 23 -3.85 24.04 -6.88
N ASN A 24 -4.54 24.91 -6.14
CA ASN A 24 -4.02 25.61 -4.96
C ASN A 24 -3.85 24.68 -3.73
N SER A 25 -3.10 23.60 -3.90
CA SER A 25 -2.09 23.23 -2.90
C SER A 25 -0.79 23.89 -3.35
N LEU A 26 -0.07 24.57 -2.45
CA LEU A 26 0.92 25.59 -2.79
C LEU A 26 2.12 25.16 -3.66
N ASN A 27 2.25 23.91 -4.12
CA ASN A 27 3.43 23.40 -4.85
C ASN A 27 3.18 22.24 -5.85
N ILE A 28 1.99 22.10 -6.47
CA ILE A 28 1.74 21.02 -7.45
C ILE A 28 1.68 21.57 -8.87
N GLU A 29 2.42 20.95 -9.80
CA GLU A 29 2.40 21.21 -11.24
C GLU A 29 1.97 19.95 -12.01
N PHE A 30 0.98 20.08 -12.89
CA PHE A 30 0.61 19.00 -13.81
C PHE A 30 1.60 18.94 -14.97
N VAL A 31 2.28 17.80 -15.12
CA VAL A 31 3.35 17.61 -16.13
C VAL A 31 2.98 16.62 -17.24
N GLY A 32 1.93 15.82 -17.07
CA GLY A 32 1.47 14.89 -18.10
C GLY A 32 0.53 13.79 -17.59
N GLN A 33 0.00 12.98 -18.52
CA GLN A 33 -0.93 11.88 -18.21
C GLN A 33 -0.78 10.74 -19.23
N ILE A 34 -1.12 9.52 -18.79
CA ILE A 34 -1.19 8.33 -19.64
C ILE A 34 -2.44 7.51 -19.31
N ASN A 35 -3.15 7.07 -20.35
CA ASN A 35 -4.30 6.19 -20.23
C ASN A 35 -3.86 4.73 -20.46
N LEU A 36 -3.79 3.95 -19.39
CA LEU A 36 -3.39 2.53 -19.42
C LEU A 36 -4.60 1.59 -19.52
N THR A 37 -5.77 2.09 -19.15
CA THR A 37 -7.05 1.38 -19.17
C THR A 37 -7.97 2.03 -20.19
N GLY A 38 -8.99 1.30 -20.65
CA GLY A 38 -10.07 1.89 -21.45
C GLY A 38 -10.85 2.93 -20.64
N GLU A 39 -11.81 3.59 -21.29
CA GLU A 39 -12.69 4.56 -20.64
C GLU A 39 -13.32 3.97 -19.37
N PRO A 40 -13.39 4.73 -18.26
CA PRO A 40 -14.09 4.32 -17.06
C PRO A 40 -15.52 3.91 -17.42
N VAL A 41 -15.93 2.73 -16.95
CA VAL A 41 -17.33 2.30 -17.04
C VAL A 41 -18.02 2.76 -15.78
N ALA A 42 -19.11 3.52 -15.91
CA ALA A 42 -19.94 3.91 -14.76
C ALA A 42 -20.29 2.66 -13.92
N ASP A 43 -20.24 2.82 -12.60
CA ASP A 43 -20.49 1.76 -11.59
C ASP A 43 -19.42 0.67 -11.47
N ARG A 44 -18.24 0.85 -12.06
CA ARG A 44 -17.07 -0.01 -11.85
C ARG A 44 -16.02 0.74 -11.01
N LEU A 45 -15.42 0.05 -10.03
CA LEU A 45 -14.24 0.57 -9.33
C LEU A 45 -13.17 0.98 -10.35
N PRO A 46 -12.37 2.03 -10.07
CA PRO A 46 -11.21 2.35 -10.89
C PRO A 46 -10.40 1.08 -11.11
N ASP A 47 -9.98 0.83 -12.36
CA ASP A 47 -9.30 -0.43 -12.65
C ASP A 47 -7.97 -0.51 -11.87
N GLY A 48 -7.29 0.61 -11.63
CA GLY A 48 -6.02 0.68 -10.90
C GLY A 48 -6.11 0.35 -9.41
N THR A 49 -5.03 -0.20 -8.88
CA THR A 49 -4.92 -0.64 -7.48
C THR A 49 -3.77 0.08 -6.76
N ASP A 50 -2.54 -0.16 -7.20
CA ASP A 50 -1.33 0.43 -6.64
C ASP A 50 -0.38 0.91 -7.75
N LEU A 51 0.49 1.86 -7.39
CA LEU A 51 1.48 2.47 -8.25
C LEU A 51 2.80 2.59 -7.49
N TYR A 52 3.84 1.94 -8.03
CA TYR A 52 5.20 2.12 -7.54
C TYR A 52 6.07 2.77 -8.60
N VAL A 53 6.83 3.80 -8.22
CA VAL A 53 7.78 4.47 -9.10
C VAL A 53 9.21 4.20 -8.66
N SER A 54 10.06 3.82 -9.60
CA SER A 54 11.50 3.66 -9.39
C SER A 54 12.27 4.27 -10.55
N GLY A 55 12.92 5.41 -10.33
CA GLY A 55 13.62 6.15 -11.39
C GLY A 55 12.68 6.51 -12.55
N ASP A 56 13.04 6.04 -13.74
CA ASP A 56 12.32 6.32 -15.00
C ASP A 56 11.20 5.31 -15.31
N ILE A 57 10.88 4.41 -14.38
CA ILE A 57 9.81 3.43 -14.57
C ILE A 57 8.73 3.53 -13.50
N ALA A 58 7.49 3.28 -13.91
CA ALA A 58 6.35 3.09 -13.03
C ALA A 58 5.71 1.72 -13.28
N LEU A 59 5.42 1.00 -12.21
CA LEU A 59 4.62 -0.21 -12.23
C LEU A 59 3.25 0.10 -11.62
N MET A 60 2.19 -0.21 -12.35
CA MET A 60 0.82 0.01 -11.92
C MET A 60 0.02 -1.29 -11.96
N GLY A 61 -0.51 -1.71 -10.82
CA GLY A 61 -1.42 -2.85 -10.72
C GLY A 61 -2.85 -2.49 -11.11
N ASP A 62 -3.66 -3.51 -11.40
CA ASP A 62 -5.08 -3.35 -11.62
C ASP A 62 -5.92 -4.54 -11.11
N PHE A 63 -7.22 -4.30 -10.87
CA PHE A 63 -8.18 -5.31 -10.39
C PHE A 63 -8.51 -6.40 -11.43
N ARG A 64 -8.04 -6.27 -12.68
CA ARG A 64 -8.20 -7.28 -13.73
C ARG A 64 -7.04 -8.28 -13.72
N GLY A 65 -6.06 -8.09 -12.85
CA GLY A 65 -4.85 -8.90 -12.77
C GLY A 65 -3.85 -8.54 -13.87
N ILE A 66 -3.66 -7.25 -14.13
CA ILE A 66 -2.61 -6.74 -15.02
C ILE A 66 -1.72 -5.79 -14.22
N VAL A 67 -0.41 -6.03 -14.29
CA VAL A 67 0.60 -5.04 -13.91
C VAL A 67 1.11 -4.38 -15.18
N HIS A 68 0.89 -3.07 -15.31
CA HIS A 68 1.38 -2.25 -16.41
C HIS A 68 2.76 -1.72 -16.05
N ILE A 69 3.73 -1.82 -16.96
CA ILE A 69 5.06 -1.24 -16.80
C ILE A 69 5.18 -0.08 -17.78
N VAL A 70 5.48 1.10 -17.24
CA VAL A 70 5.42 2.38 -17.95
C VAL A 70 6.78 3.06 -17.85
N ASP A 71 7.29 3.50 -18.99
CA ASP A 71 8.41 4.43 -19.07
C ASP A 71 7.88 5.85 -18.80
N ILE A 72 8.42 6.47 -17.76
CA ILE A 72 8.08 7.79 -17.26
C ILE A 72 9.28 8.76 -17.33
N SER A 73 10.34 8.42 -18.07
CA SER A 73 11.54 9.27 -18.24
C SER A 73 11.22 10.67 -18.78
N ASP A 74 10.19 10.77 -19.62
CA ASP A 74 9.57 12.02 -20.06
C ASP A 74 8.11 12.05 -19.60
N PRO A 75 7.76 12.82 -18.55
CA PRO A 75 6.38 12.92 -18.07
C PRO A 75 5.39 13.42 -19.13
N THR A 76 5.85 14.17 -20.13
CA THR A 76 5.00 14.66 -21.22
C THR A 76 4.78 13.63 -22.34
N ALA A 77 5.58 12.57 -22.36
CA ALA A 77 5.60 11.53 -23.39
C ALA A 77 5.69 10.11 -22.81
N MET A 78 5.02 9.87 -21.68
CA MET A 78 4.96 8.56 -21.03
C MET A 78 4.44 7.47 -21.98
N ARG A 79 4.95 6.24 -21.85
CA ARG A 79 4.53 5.10 -22.67
C ARG A 79 4.48 3.81 -21.87
N LYS A 80 3.42 3.01 -22.07
CA LYS A 80 3.42 1.62 -21.59
C LYS A 80 4.43 0.81 -22.40
N ILE A 81 5.43 0.24 -21.75
CA ILE A 81 6.51 -0.53 -22.38
C ILE A 81 6.32 -2.05 -22.26
N ALA A 82 5.67 -2.50 -21.19
CA ALA A 82 5.33 -3.91 -20.99
C ALA A 82 4.08 -4.07 -20.12
N GLN A 83 3.61 -5.31 -20.00
CA GLN A 83 2.58 -5.69 -19.04
C GLN A 83 2.75 -7.16 -18.62
N VAL A 84 2.39 -7.47 -17.38
CA VAL A 84 2.40 -8.83 -16.83
C VAL A 84 1.00 -9.19 -16.37
N ARG A 85 0.58 -10.44 -16.61
CA ARG A 85 -0.70 -10.96 -16.11
C ARG A 85 -0.50 -11.70 -14.79
N THR A 86 -1.27 -11.33 -13.79
CA THR A 86 -1.35 -12.00 -12.50
C THR A 86 -2.63 -12.85 -12.45
N PRO A 87 -2.70 -13.90 -11.61
CA PRO A 87 -3.86 -14.79 -11.57
C PRO A 87 -5.12 -14.12 -10.98
N GLY A 88 -4.94 -13.04 -10.20
CA GLY A 88 -6.00 -12.18 -9.67
C GLY A 88 -5.52 -10.72 -9.55
N PRO A 89 -6.33 -9.82 -8.96
CA PRO A 89 -5.96 -8.43 -8.69
C PRO A 89 -4.54 -8.26 -8.14
N ALA A 90 -3.72 -7.42 -8.77
CA ALA A 90 -2.40 -7.06 -8.26
C ALA A 90 -2.58 -5.86 -7.33
N LEU A 91 -2.65 -6.06 -6.01
CA LEU A 91 -3.09 -5.01 -5.09
C LEU A 91 -1.98 -4.12 -4.55
N ASP A 92 -0.74 -4.61 -4.55
CA ASP A 92 0.38 -3.84 -4.01
C ASP A 92 1.67 -4.26 -4.72
N ILE A 93 2.54 -3.29 -4.96
CA ILE A 93 3.78 -3.45 -5.71
C ILE A 93 4.90 -2.75 -4.94
N LYS A 94 6.03 -3.44 -4.78
CA LYS A 94 7.26 -2.84 -4.24
C LYS A 94 8.44 -3.17 -5.13
N ILE A 95 9.31 -2.20 -5.35
CA ILE A 95 10.54 -2.37 -6.14
C ILE A 95 11.77 -2.25 -5.23
N ALA A 96 12.70 -3.19 -5.37
CA ALA A 96 14.01 -3.17 -4.73
C ALA A 96 15.11 -3.44 -5.77
N GLY A 97 15.70 -2.36 -6.29
CA GLY A 97 16.63 -2.45 -7.43
C GLY A 97 15.90 -2.99 -8.67
N ASP A 98 16.41 -4.09 -9.22
CA ASP A 98 15.84 -4.76 -10.40
C ASP A 98 14.74 -5.78 -10.04
N LEU A 99 14.31 -5.87 -8.78
CA LEU A 99 13.25 -6.78 -8.36
C LEU A 99 11.94 -6.03 -8.14
N ALA A 100 10.85 -6.53 -8.73
CA ALA A 100 9.49 -6.12 -8.37
C ALA A 100 8.78 -7.27 -7.65
N VAL A 101 8.22 -6.98 -6.47
CA VAL A 101 7.43 -7.92 -5.66
C VAL A 101 5.99 -7.44 -5.69
N ILE A 102 5.08 -8.32 -6.13
CA ILE A 102 3.68 -8.00 -6.37
C ILE A 102 2.81 -8.84 -5.45
N GLY A 103 2.03 -8.19 -4.61
CA GLY A 103 0.96 -8.78 -3.83
C GLY A 103 -0.26 -9.00 -4.71
N VAL A 104 -0.74 -10.25 -4.75
CA VAL A 104 -1.89 -10.63 -5.56
C VAL A 104 -3.00 -11.13 -4.65
N GLN A 105 -4.15 -10.45 -4.70
CA GLN A 105 -5.31 -10.83 -3.89
C GLN A 105 -6.27 -11.69 -4.69
N GLN A 106 -6.21 -13.00 -4.49
CA GLN A 106 -7.18 -13.94 -5.04
C GLN A 106 -7.82 -14.77 -3.92
N ARG A 107 -8.93 -14.23 -3.39
CA ARG A 107 -9.63 -14.71 -2.18
C ARG A 107 -10.09 -16.17 -2.20
N SER A 108 -10.13 -16.81 -3.36
CA SER A 108 -10.51 -18.22 -3.51
C SER A 108 -9.33 -19.17 -3.67
N THR A 109 -8.10 -18.71 -3.43
CA THR A 109 -6.86 -19.47 -3.61
C THR A 109 -5.84 -19.14 -2.54
N ASP A 110 -4.84 -20.01 -2.39
CA ASP A 110 -3.69 -19.82 -1.51
C ASP A 110 -2.60 -18.92 -2.14
N PHE A 111 -2.88 -18.27 -3.28
CA PHE A 111 -1.92 -17.44 -3.99
C PHE A 111 -1.58 -16.17 -3.20
N GLY A 112 -0.31 -15.74 -3.20
CA GLY A 112 0.12 -14.52 -2.52
C GLY A 112 0.99 -13.59 -3.34
N LEU A 113 2.15 -14.07 -3.81
CA LEU A 113 3.17 -13.20 -4.40
C LEU A 113 3.58 -13.63 -5.80
N ILE A 114 3.97 -12.64 -6.59
CA ILE A 114 4.80 -12.79 -7.79
C ILE A 114 6.07 -11.97 -7.59
N VAL A 115 7.22 -12.55 -7.93
CA VAL A 115 8.51 -11.85 -7.97
C VAL A 115 8.98 -11.78 -9.41
N LEU A 116 9.27 -10.56 -9.87
CA LEU A 116 9.76 -10.27 -11.22
C LEU A 116 11.17 -9.69 -11.17
N ASP A 117 11.98 -10.08 -12.15
CA ASP A 117 13.16 -9.36 -12.58
C ASP A 117 12.73 -8.32 -13.62
N ILE A 118 13.03 -7.06 -13.33
CA ILE A 118 12.71 -5.88 -14.15
C ILE A 118 13.97 -5.12 -14.58
N SER A 119 15.15 -5.77 -14.57
CA SER A 119 16.40 -5.20 -15.10
C SER A 119 16.29 -4.78 -16.57
N GLU A 120 15.46 -5.49 -17.34
CA GLU A 120 14.98 -5.10 -18.66
C GLU A 120 13.46 -4.84 -18.59
N PRO A 121 13.00 -3.61 -18.28
CA PRO A 121 11.59 -3.35 -17.96
C PRO A 121 10.64 -3.51 -19.16
N GLU A 122 11.17 -3.52 -20.39
CA GLU A 122 10.44 -3.86 -21.62
C GLU A 122 10.24 -5.37 -21.82
N ASN A 123 10.98 -6.20 -21.08
CA ASN A 123 10.91 -7.65 -21.10
C ASN A 123 11.05 -8.24 -19.67
N PRO A 124 10.09 -7.96 -18.78
CA PRO A 124 10.14 -8.45 -17.40
C PRO A 124 10.12 -9.98 -17.36
N VAL A 125 10.93 -10.58 -16.47
CA VAL A 125 11.01 -12.02 -16.30
C VAL A 125 10.43 -12.41 -14.95
N GLU A 126 9.43 -13.29 -14.94
CA GLU A 126 8.94 -13.88 -13.70
C GLU A 126 9.98 -14.83 -13.11
N LEU A 127 10.46 -14.51 -11.91
CA LEU A 127 11.45 -15.31 -11.19
C LEU A 127 10.79 -16.41 -10.37
N SER A 128 9.68 -16.08 -9.69
CA SER A 128 8.99 -17.01 -8.80
C SER A 128 7.55 -16.57 -8.51
N ARG A 129 6.78 -17.52 -7.99
CA ARG A 129 5.45 -17.32 -7.40
C ARG A 129 5.42 -17.98 -6.04
N LEU A 130 4.77 -17.35 -5.07
CA LEU A 130 4.60 -17.90 -3.74
C LEU A 130 3.13 -18.04 -3.39
N PHE A 131 2.80 -19.19 -2.81
CA PHE A 131 1.50 -19.56 -2.30
C PHE A 131 1.70 -20.33 -1.01
N GLU A 132 0.80 -20.16 -0.06
CA GLU A 132 0.85 -20.84 1.24
C GLU A 132 -0.57 -21.06 1.73
N GLN A 133 -0.80 -22.22 2.35
CA GLN A 133 -2.15 -22.63 2.70
C GLN A 133 -2.80 -21.60 3.64
N GLY A 134 -3.96 -21.09 3.23
CA GLY A 134 -4.78 -20.18 4.03
C GLY A 134 -4.52 -18.70 3.78
N TRP A 135 -3.50 -18.31 3.00
CA TRP A 135 -3.20 -16.89 2.72
C TRP A 135 -4.39 -16.12 2.13
N ASN A 136 -5.20 -16.76 1.28
CA ASN A 136 -6.38 -16.15 0.65
C ASN A 136 -6.08 -14.82 -0.09
N GLY A 137 -4.85 -14.64 -0.58
CA GLY A 137 -4.40 -13.42 -1.23
C GLY A 137 -3.66 -12.45 -0.32
N VAL A 138 -2.65 -11.80 -0.88
CA VAL A 138 -1.92 -10.69 -0.24
C VAL A 138 -2.57 -9.38 -0.63
N HIS A 139 -2.92 -8.56 0.38
CA HIS A 139 -3.54 -7.26 0.21
C HIS A 139 -2.52 -6.14 0.09
N ASN A 140 -1.49 -6.17 0.93
CA ASN A 140 -0.43 -5.16 0.98
C ASN A 140 0.88 -5.82 1.42
N LEU A 141 2.02 -5.24 1.04
CA LEU A 141 3.33 -5.67 1.49
C LEU A 141 4.32 -4.51 1.66
N PHE A 142 5.34 -4.74 2.48
CA PHE A 142 6.50 -3.87 2.58
C PHE A 142 7.80 -4.67 2.43
N LEU A 143 8.77 -4.11 1.71
CA LEU A 143 10.11 -4.68 1.61
C LEU A 143 11.04 -3.99 2.61
N HIS A 144 11.69 -4.77 3.45
CA HIS A 144 12.75 -4.28 4.32
C HIS A 144 13.92 -5.25 4.28
N ARG A 145 15.08 -4.75 3.84
CA ARG A 145 16.26 -5.55 3.52
C ARG A 145 15.91 -6.69 2.53
N ASP A 146 16.20 -7.92 2.90
CA ASP A 146 15.96 -9.17 2.18
C ASP A 146 14.66 -9.86 2.63
N ARG A 147 13.72 -9.11 3.23
CA ARG A 147 12.38 -9.61 3.62
C ARG A 147 11.24 -8.86 2.97
N ALA A 148 10.15 -9.59 2.74
CA ALA A 148 8.83 -9.02 2.52
C ALA A 148 7.91 -9.31 3.70
N TYR A 149 7.23 -8.28 4.19
CA TYR A 149 6.23 -8.36 5.25
C TYR A 149 4.85 -8.21 4.61
N LEU A 150 4.01 -9.23 4.74
CA LEU A 150 2.78 -9.36 3.97
C LEU A 150 1.55 -9.22 4.87
N ALA A 151 0.64 -8.32 4.50
CA ALA A 151 -0.71 -8.25 5.01
C ALA A 151 -1.66 -9.00 4.06
N HIS A 152 -2.55 -9.82 4.62
CA HIS A 152 -3.41 -10.73 3.87
C HIS A 152 -4.84 -10.22 3.77
N ALA A 153 -5.63 -10.76 2.84
CA ALA A 153 -7.05 -10.42 2.70
C ALA A 153 -7.92 -10.86 3.90
N GLY A 154 -7.37 -11.64 4.83
CA GLY A 154 -8.05 -12.19 6.00
C GLY A 154 -7.30 -11.97 7.30
N SER A 155 -7.81 -12.53 8.39
CA SER A 155 -7.29 -12.35 9.76
C SER A 155 -6.05 -13.22 10.04
N LEU A 156 -4.95 -12.98 9.34
CA LEU A 156 -3.70 -13.74 9.47
C LEU A 156 -2.56 -12.96 10.12
N GLY A 157 -2.76 -11.68 10.46
CA GLY A 157 -1.67 -10.82 10.89
C GLY A 157 -0.69 -10.60 9.73
N ILE A 158 0.60 -10.80 10.01
CA ILE A 158 1.69 -10.61 9.05
C ILE A 158 2.39 -11.94 8.76
N SER A 159 2.66 -12.24 7.49
CA SER A 159 3.66 -13.24 7.10
C SER A 159 4.98 -12.55 6.75
N VAL A 160 6.09 -13.18 7.12
CA VAL A 160 7.44 -12.76 6.71
C VAL A 160 7.95 -13.73 5.66
N VAL A 161 8.44 -13.21 4.54
CA VAL A 161 9.02 -13.98 3.45
C VAL A 161 10.48 -13.58 3.27
N ASP A 162 11.36 -14.58 3.29
CA ASP A 162 12.77 -14.45 2.92
C ASP A 162 12.89 -14.36 1.39
N LEU A 163 13.48 -13.25 0.94
CA LEU A 163 13.75 -12.92 -0.46
C LEU A 163 15.25 -12.90 -0.78
N THR A 164 16.10 -13.51 0.05
CA THR A 164 17.56 -13.62 -0.19
C THR A 164 17.84 -14.27 -1.55
N ASP A 165 17.07 -15.32 -1.90
CA ASP A 165 17.01 -15.84 -3.28
C ASP A 165 15.61 -15.57 -3.87
N PRO A 166 15.44 -14.54 -4.73
CA PRO A 166 14.15 -14.19 -5.31
C PRO A 166 13.59 -15.26 -6.25
N ARG A 167 14.39 -16.25 -6.67
CA ARG A 167 13.91 -17.41 -7.47
C ARG A 167 13.34 -18.52 -6.60
N ALA A 168 13.62 -18.51 -5.30
CA ALA A 168 13.17 -19.51 -4.34
C ALA A 168 12.78 -18.84 -3.00
N PRO A 169 11.80 -17.92 -3.00
CA PRO A 169 11.37 -17.27 -1.77
C PRO A 169 10.73 -18.28 -0.82
N VAL A 170 10.94 -18.09 0.48
CA VAL A 170 10.39 -18.98 1.52
C VAL A 170 9.73 -18.19 2.63
N VAL A 171 8.63 -18.70 3.17
CA VAL A 171 8.02 -18.13 4.37
C VAL A 171 8.93 -18.43 5.56
N SER A 172 9.47 -17.37 6.17
CA SER A 172 10.47 -17.46 7.24
C SER A 172 9.91 -17.15 8.62
N GLY A 173 8.76 -16.46 8.68
CA GLY A 173 8.17 -16.02 9.94
C GLY A 173 6.69 -15.67 9.81
N PHE A 174 6.04 -15.54 10.97
CA PHE A 174 4.67 -15.05 11.08
C PHE A 174 4.55 -14.20 12.34
N TRP A 175 3.65 -13.23 12.30
CA TRP A 175 3.30 -12.43 13.46
C TRP A 175 1.78 -12.29 13.59
N LEU A 176 1.31 -12.48 14.82
CA LEU A 176 -0.07 -12.28 15.23
C LEU A 176 -0.08 -11.48 16.53
N HIS A 177 -0.82 -10.37 16.55
CA HIS A 177 -1.04 -9.61 17.77
C HIS A 177 -1.83 -10.46 18.78
N GLN A 178 -1.38 -10.42 20.02
CA GLN A 178 -2.10 -10.98 21.16
C GLN A 178 -3.09 -9.94 21.70
N ASP A 179 -3.83 -10.23 22.77
CA ASP A 179 -4.61 -9.19 23.48
C ASP A 179 -5.79 -8.55 22.72
N GLY A 180 -6.43 -9.30 21.83
CA GLY A 180 -7.78 -8.99 21.34
C GLY A 180 -7.87 -8.07 20.12
N PHE A 181 -6.77 -7.88 19.39
CA PHE A 181 -6.84 -7.27 18.05
C PHE A 181 -7.41 -8.22 17.00
N SER A 182 -7.99 -7.66 15.94
CA SER A 182 -8.63 -8.43 14.88
C SER A 182 -7.66 -9.27 14.04
N ASN A 183 -6.40 -8.83 13.96
CA ASN A 183 -5.37 -9.36 13.06
C ASN A 183 -5.77 -9.29 11.57
N VAL A 184 -6.73 -8.44 11.23
CA VAL A 184 -7.01 -8.02 9.85
C VAL A 184 -6.14 -6.81 9.57
N VAL A 185 -4.92 -7.08 9.13
CA VAL A 185 -3.97 -6.02 8.79
C VAL A 185 -4.30 -5.49 7.40
N HIS A 186 -4.44 -4.17 7.28
CA HIS A 186 -4.66 -3.51 6.00
C HIS A 186 -3.36 -2.98 5.39
N ASP A 187 -2.44 -2.50 6.22
CA ASP A 187 -1.20 -1.88 5.74
C ASP A 187 -0.05 -2.13 6.71
N VAL A 188 1.15 -2.15 6.15
CA VAL A 188 2.41 -2.29 6.88
C VAL A 188 3.40 -1.27 6.33
N PHE A 189 3.93 -0.44 7.23
CA PHE A 189 5.01 0.49 6.91
C PHE A 189 6.22 0.21 7.78
N ILE A 190 7.43 0.29 7.23
CA ILE A 190 8.66 0.05 7.98
C ILE A 190 9.59 1.25 7.84
N GLN A 191 10.08 1.75 8.98
CA GLN A 191 11.17 2.72 9.06
C GLN A 191 12.25 2.17 9.99
N ASP A 192 13.48 2.08 9.48
CA ASP A 192 14.59 1.42 10.17
C ASP A 192 14.19 0.00 10.59
N ASP A 193 14.22 -0.34 11.87
CA ASP A 193 13.81 -1.66 12.39
C ASP A 193 12.47 -1.61 13.16
N LEU A 194 11.62 -0.62 12.83
CA LEU A 194 10.27 -0.53 13.38
C LEU A 194 9.22 -0.72 12.28
N ALA A 195 8.30 -1.67 12.50
CA ALA A 195 7.11 -1.81 11.67
C ALA A 195 5.90 -1.15 12.33
N PHE A 196 5.07 -0.53 11.52
CA PHE A 196 3.82 0.13 11.88
C PHE A 196 2.69 -0.59 11.17
N ILE A 197 1.94 -1.38 11.94
CA ILE A 197 0.88 -2.24 11.43
C ILE A 197 -0.45 -1.54 11.63
N SER A 198 -1.20 -1.38 10.54
CA SER A 198 -2.54 -0.82 10.55
C SER A 198 -3.57 -1.95 10.60
N ASP A 199 -4.07 -2.25 11.80
CA ASP A 199 -5.18 -3.19 11.99
C ASP A 199 -6.51 -2.44 11.76
N ILE A 200 -7.29 -2.95 10.81
CA ILE A 200 -8.40 -2.21 10.22
C ILE A 200 -9.68 -2.25 11.05
N ALA A 201 -9.86 -3.22 11.93
CA ALA A 201 -11.19 -3.48 12.48
C ALA A 201 -11.65 -2.40 13.47
N SER A 202 -12.92 -1.98 13.36
CA SER A 202 -13.55 -1.15 14.39
C SER A 202 -13.58 -1.86 15.74
N ASP A 203 -13.41 -1.09 16.81
CA ASP A 203 -13.41 -1.49 18.23
C ASP A 203 -12.38 -2.57 18.64
N SER A 204 -11.60 -3.08 17.69
CA SER A 204 -10.65 -4.19 17.86
C SER A 204 -9.40 -4.05 17.00
N GLY A 205 -9.16 -2.85 16.44
CA GLY A 205 -8.02 -2.53 15.60
C GLY A 205 -7.32 -1.26 16.07
N GLY A 206 -6.33 -0.83 15.28
CA GLY A 206 -5.49 0.30 15.62
C GLY A 206 -4.07 0.18 15.12
N LEU A 207 -3.17 0.96 15.72
CA LEU A 207 -1.75 0.94 15.38
C LEU A 207 -1.05 -0.08 16.26
N VAL A 208 -0.28 -0.99 15.65
CA VAL A 208 0.66 -1.85 16.38
C VAL A 208 2.08 -1.53 15.94
N ILE A 209 2.99 -1.36 16.88
CA ILE A 209 4.40 -1.08 16.62
C ILE A 209 5.20 -2.33 16.92
N LEU A 210 5.96 -2.82 15.93
CA LEU A 210 6.82 -4.00 16.05
C LEU A 210 8.30 -3.63 15.98
N ASP A 211 9.12 -4.38 16.69
CA ASP A 211 10.58 -4.43 16.54
C ASP A 211 10.95 -5.53 15.55
N LEU A 212 11.80 -5.19 14.58
CA LEU A 212 12.29 -6.06 13.51
C LEU A 212 13.79 -6.37 13.64
N GLN A 213 14.39 -6.25 14.83
CA GLN A 213 15.78 -6.69 15.05
C GLN A 213 16.04 -8.14 14.63
N ASP A 214 15.09 -9.03 14.94
CA ASP A 214 15.00 -10.34 14.30
C ASP A 214 13.88 -10.24 13.24
N PRO A 215 14.23 -10.18 11.95
CA PRO A 215 13.26 -9.90 10.92
C PRO A 215 12.25 -11.05 10.74
N ASP A 216 12.63 -12.28 11.12
CA ASP A 216 11.80 -13.49 11.03
C ASP A 216 10.95 -13.72 12.28
N ASN A 217 11.23 -12.99 13.38
CA ASN A 217 10.46 -13.05 14.62
C ASN A 217 10.07 -11.63 15.08
N PRO A 218 9.13 -10.95 14.39
CA PRO A 218 8.67 -9.61 14.78
C PRO A 218 8.14 -9.58 16.21
N LEU A 219 8.55 -8.59 17.00
CA LEU A 219 8.14 -8.46 18.40
C LEU A 219 7.27 -7.23 18.61
N THR A 220 6.07 -7.42 19.17
CA THR A 220 5.21 -6.30 19.58
C THR A 220 5.89 -5.46 20.64
N LEU A 221 6.12 -4.17 20.35
CA LEU A 221 6.61 -3.18 21.32
C LEU A 221 5.47 -2.50 22.07
N SER A 222 4.44 -2.11 21.33
CA SER A 222 3.25 -1.43 21.85
C SER A 222 2.10 -1.52 20.84
N SER A 223 0.91 -1.16 21.29
CA SER A 223 -0.24 -0.89 20.43
C SER A 223 -1.05 0.28 20.95
N LEU A 224 -1.72 0.98 20.03
CA LEU A 224 -2.67 2.05 20.31
C LEU A 224 -4.00 1.67 19.65
N PRO A 225 -5.06 1.43 20.43
CA PRO A 225 -6.36 1.12 19.86
C PRO A 225 -6.97 2.36 19.21
N PHE A 226 -7.60 2.16 18.06
CA PHE A 226 -8.43 3.18 17.40
C PHE A 226 -9.81 2.60 17.18
N ALA A 227 -10.85 3.27 17.71
CA ALA A 227 -12.23 2.77 17.65
C ALA A 227 -12.72 2.50 16.21
N GLU A 228 -12.19 3.23 15.23
CA GLU A 228 -12.54 3.10 13.81
C GLU A 228 -11.49 2.31 13.00
N GLY A 229 -10.59 1.59 13.69
CA GLY A 229 -9.43 0.93 13.09
C GLY A 229 -8.48 1.90 12.40
N LEU A 230 -7.46 1.36 11.74
CA LEU A 230 -6.55 2.13 10.89
C LEU A 230 -6.46 1.53 9.49
N HIS A 231 -6.46 2.40 8.50
CA HIS A 231 -6.27 2.02 7.10
C HIS A 231 -4.78 1.96 6.73
N SER A 232 -4.02 2.98 7.12
CA SER A 232 -2.60 3.10 6.79
C SER A 232 -1.84 3.93 7.84
N ALA A 233 -0.53 3.76 7.85
CA ALA A 233 0.40 4.46 8.72
C ALA A 233 1.69 4.75 7.97
N TRP A 234 2.20 5.98 8.10
CA TRP A 234 3.47 6.39 7.49
C TRP A 234 4.36 7.05 8.54
N ALA A 235 5.59 6.56 8.70
CA ALA A 235 6.53 7.08 9.68
C ALA A 235 7.59 7.99 9.04
N VAL A 236 7.89 9.10 9.71
CA VAL A 236 8.98 10.01 9.38
C VAL A 236 9.67 10.46 10.67
N GLY A 237 10.89 9.99 10.88
CA GLY A 237 11.64 10.25 12.10
C GLY A 237 10.88 9.71 13.32
N ASN A 238 10.58 10.59 14.28
CA ASN A 238 9.88 10.21 15.51
C ASN A 238 8.35 10.34 15.43
N TYR A 239 7.77 10.49 14.24
CA TYR A 239 6.33 10.66 14.08
C TYR A 239 5.75 9.62 13.14
N VAL A 240 4.57 9.11 13.48
CA VAL A 240 3.72 8.29 12.61
C VAL A 240 2.46 9.07 12.29
N TYR A 241 2.17 9.19 11.00
CA TYR A 241 0.95 9.75 10.46
C TYR A 241 0.04 8.59 10.08
N CYS A 242 -1.11 8.45 10.74
CA CYS A 242 -2.02 7.33 10.48
C CYS A 242 -3.47 7.79 10.36
N ASN A 243 -4.25 7.15 9.49
CA ASN A 243 -5.65 7.50 9.28
C ASN A 243 -6.59 6.33 9.53
N GLN A 244 -7.78 6.69 10.03
CA GLN A 244 -8.83 5.72 10.32
C GLN A 244 -9.48 5.18 9.05
N GLU A 245 -9.82 3.89 9.06
CA GLU A 245 -10.58 3.27 7.99
C GLU A 245 -12.06 3.62 8.07
N PHE A 246 -12.64 3.53 9.26
CA PHE A 246 -14.08 3.70 9.46
C PHE A 246 -14.40 5.08 10.08
N GLY A 247 -15.68 5.38 10.33
CA GLY A 247 -16.11 6.65 10.92
C GLY A 247 -16.51 7.76 9.94
N GLY A 248 -16.56 7.50 8.63
CA GLY A 248 -17.07 8.43 7.61
C GLY A 248 -16.39 9.80 7.64
N TRP A 249 -17.16 10.89 7.73
CA TRP A 249 -16.63 12.26 7.83
C TRP A 249 -15.97 12.61 9.15
N GLN A 250 -16.08 11.74 10.16
CA GLN A 250 -15.42 11.90 11.44
C GLN A 250 -14.03 11.27 11.45
N ARG A 251 -13.63 10.58 10.38
CA ARG A 251 -12.27 10.08 10.17
C ARG A 251 -11.26 11.18 10.41
N ARG A 252 -10.18 10.80 11.07
CA ARG A 252 -9.07 11.70 11.38
C ARG A 252 -7.77 11.11 10.87
N LEU A 253 -6.88 12.00 10.46
CA LEU A 253 -5.45 11.75 10.40
C LEU A 253 -4.88 12.05 11.78
N TYR A 254 -4.19 11.11 12.40
CA TYR A 254 -3.51 11.29 13.67
C TYR A 254 -2.01 11.43 13.44
N VAL A 255 -1.37 12.19 14.34
CA VAL A 255 0.09 12.22 14.46
C VAL A 255 0.43 11.62 15.80
N VAL A 256 1.21 10.55 15.76
CA VAL A 256 1.66 9.79 16.92
C VAL A 256 3.16 10.02 17.10
N ASP A 257 3.58 10.52 18.26
CA ASP A 257 4.99 10.58 18.65
C ASP A 257 5.44 9.19 19.08
N ILE A 258 6.52 8.72 18.46
CA ILE A 258 7.14 7.42 18.68
C ILE A 258 8.59 7.56 19.16
N THR A 259 8.96 8.70 19.75
CA THR A 259 10.28 8.91 20.37
C THR A 259 10.61 7.78 21.36
N ASN A 260 9.59 7.26 22.05
CA ASN A 260 9.64 5.96 22.70
C ASN A 260 8.61 5.01 22.04
N PRO A 261 9.02 4.08 21.16
CA PRO A 261 8.09 3.19 20.46
C PRO A 261 7.38 2.18 21.37
N ARG A 262 7.81 2.03 22.64
CA ARG A 262 7.09 1.24 23.65
C ARG A 262 5.99 2.02 24.36
N GLN A 263 5.97 3.35 24.21
CA GLN A 263 5.00 4.26 24.82
C GLN A 263 4.62 5.36 23.81
N PRO A 264 4.03 5.00 22.67
CA PRO A 264 3.64 5.97 21.66
C PRO A 264 2.50 6.86 22.17
N GLU A 265 2.50 8.12 21.77
CA GLU A 265 1.51 9.10 22.22
C GLU A 265 0.88 9.86 21.04
N ILE A 266 -0.45 9.96 21.00
CA ILE A 266 -1.13 10.81 20.02
C ILE A 266 -0.87 12.28 20.42
N VAL A 267 -0.12 13.01 19.59
CA VAL A 267 0.23 14.42 19.83
C VAL A 267 -0.60 15.39 18.98
N HIS A 268 -1.19 14.91 17.89
CA HIS A 268 -2.06 15.73 17.06
C HIS A 268 -3.13 14.91 16.33
N SER A 269 -4.19 15.58 15.86
CA SER A 269 -5.09 15.01 14.88
C SER A 269 -5.77 16.07 14.01
N PHE A 270 -5.90 15.76 12.73
CA PHE A 270 -6.57 16.56 11.72
C PHE A 270 -7.88 15.86 11.33
N GLY A 271 -8.97 16.60 11.19
CA GLY A 271 -10.24 16.08 10.71
C GLY A 271 -10.92 17.09 9.80
N VAL A 272 -11.80 16.60 8.93
CA VAL A 272 -12.52 17.46 7.99
C VAL A 272 -13.67 18.15 8.74
N ARG A 273 -13.66 19.49 8.83
CA ARG A 273 -14.83 20.25 9.26
C ARG A 273 -15.07 21.48 8.38
N PRO A 274 -16.31 21.72 7.94
CA PRO A 274 -17.50 20.87 8.10
C PRO A 274 -17.57 19.69 7.11
N SER A 275 -18.36 18.66 7.46
CA SER A 275 -18.72 17.54 6.57
C SER A 275 -19.42 18.08 5.31
N PRO A 276 -18.94 17.80 4.09
CA PRO A 276 -19.70 18.05 2.87
C PRO A 276 -21.02 17.26 2.91
N SER A 277 -22.13 17.86 2.49
CA SER A 277 -23.45 17.22 2.43
C SER A 277 -23.55 16.14 1.36
N ASP A 278 -22.70 16.22 0.32
CA ASP A 278 -22.93 15.51 -0.96
C ASP A 278 -21.73 14.67 -1.44
N ALA A 279 -20.77 14.35 -0.57
CA ALA A 279 -19.65 13.48 -0.95
C ALA A 279 -19.73 12.10 -0.26
N PHE A 280 -19.40 11.06 -1.02
CA PHE A 280 -19.49 9.65 -0.60
C PHE A 280 -18.15 9.08 -0.10
N ILE A 281 -17.05 9.79 -0.35
CA ILE A 281 -15.68 9.29 -0.12
C ILE A 281 -14.93 10.29 0.77
N GLY A 282 -14.48 9.81 1.94
CA GLY A 282 -13.60 10.56 2.84
C GLY A 282 -12.15 10.58 2.33
N PRO A 283 -11.25 11.36 2.95
CA PRO A 283 -9.84 11.38 2.53
C PRO A 283 -9.24 9.96 2.63
N HIS A 284 -8.55 9.55 1.55
CA HIS A 284 -7.91 8.25 1.39
C HIS A 284 -6.43 8.46 1.11
N ASN A 285 -5.57 7.87 1.96
CA ASN A 285 -4.09 7.89 1.98
C ASN A 285 -3.37 9.26 1.84
N PRO A 286 -2.37 9.56 2.69
CA PRO A 286 -1.34 10.54 2.35
C PRO A 286 -0.40 10.03 1.25
#